data_AF-A0A849QXZ4-F1
#
_entry.id   AF-A0A849QXZ4-F1
#
_cell.length_a   1.000
_cell.length_b   1.000
_cell.length_c   1.000
_cell.angle_alpha   90.00
_cell.angle_beta   90.00
_cell.angle_gamma   90.00
#
_symmetry.space_group_name_H-M   'P 1'
#
loop_
_entity.id
_entity.type
_entity.pdbx_description
1 polymer ?
#
loop_
_entity_poly.entity_id
_entity_poly.type
_entity_poly.pdbx_seq_one_letter_code
_entity_poly.pdbx_strand_id
1 'polypeptide(L)'
;MAATPWLLIGIGILIILLAVLFLLGRKINKRPPDYYNFFIFGIIWVPLGLLFNNNVLWMLGLVFLIAGLANKDKWEKNRIRWDDLTAEEKKFRKIVIGILTLTLLIGVAAFYMLS
;
A
#
# COMPACT_ATOMS: atom_id res chain seq x y z
N MET A 1 -12.68 -23.41 -9.80
CA MET A 1 -11.58 -22.98 -10.68
C MET A 1 -10.31 -23.07 -9.86
N ALA A 2 -9.45 -24.07 -10.10
CA ALA A 2 -8.20 -24.19 -9.37
C ALA A 2 -7.35 -22.94 -9.66
N ALA A 3 -6.82 -22.29 -8.62
CA ALA A 3 -5.82 -21.26 -8.83
C ALA A 3 -4.66 -21.91 -9.60
N THR A 4 -4.47 -21.51 -10.86
CA THR A 4 -3.37 -22.01 -11.69
C THR A 4 -2.07 -21.83 -10.91
N PRO A 5 -1.24 -22.86 -10.72
CA PRO A 5 -0.06 -22.82 -9.84
C PRO A 5 0.83 -21.57 -10.05
N TRP A 6 0.88 -21.06 -11.28
CA TRP A 6 1.57 -19.82 -11.67
C TRP A 6 1.08 -18.57 -10.94
N LEU A 7 -0.23 -18.44 -10.67
CA LEU A 7 -0.80 -17.31 -9.93
C LEU A 7 -0.34 -17.34 -8.47
N LEU A 8 -0.29 -18.51 -7.84
CA LEU A 8 0.19 -18.66 -6.47
C LEU A 8 1.68 -18.32 -6.35
N ILE A 9 2.49 -18.74 -7.34
CA ILE A 9 3.91 -18.37 -7.42
C ILE A 9 4.07 -16.85 -7.57
N GLY A 10 3.29 -16.23 -8.46
CA GLY A 10 3.33 -14.78 -8.67
C GLY A 10 2.96 -13.98 -7.41
N ILE A 11 1.89 -14.39 -6.71
CA ILE A 11 1.48 -13.78 -5.44
C ILE A 11 2.58 -13.96 -4.37
N GLY A 12 3.18 -15.15 -4.28
CA GLY A 12 4.28 -15.42 -3.35
C GLY A 12 5.49 -14.53 -3.59
N ILE A 13 5.91 -14.37 -4.84
CA ILE A 13 7.01 -13.46 -5.21
C ILE A 13 6.68 -12.02 -4.85
N LEU A 14 5.45 -11.57 -5.12
CA LEU A 14 5.01 -10.22 -4.78
C LEU A 14 5.05 -9.98 -3.26
N ILE A 15 4.58 -10.93 -2.45
CA ILE A 15 4.63 -10.83 -0.98
C ILE A 15 6.07 -10.73 -0.50
N ILE A 16 6.98 -11.57 -1.01
CA ILE A 16 8.40 -11.54 -0.65
C ILE A 16 9.01 -10.18 -1.04
N LEU A 17 8.73 -9.69 -2.25
CA LEU A 17 9.21 -8.40 -2.72
C LEU A 17 8.72 -7.26 -1.81
N LEU A 18 7.44 -7.23 -1.47
CA LEU A 18 6.86 -6.25 -0.55
C LEU A 18 7.48 -6.35 0.85
N ALA A 19 7.71 -7.56 1.36
CA ALA A 19 8.35 -7.77 2.65
C ALA A 19 9.81 -7.25 2.66
N VAL A 20 10.58 -7.51 1.60
CA VAL A 20 11.95 -6.99 1.44
C VAL A 20 11.95 -5.46 1.39
N LEU A 21 11.06 -4.87 0.57
CA LEU A 21 10.92 -3.41 0.50
C LEU A 21 10.52 -2.81 1.85
N PHE A 22 9.63 -3.47 2.60
CA PHE A 22 9.22 -3.05 3.93
C PHE A 22 10.40 -3.07 4.93
N LEU A 23 11.20 -4.14 4.93
CA LEU A 23 12.37 -4.27 5.81
C LEU A 23 13.45 -3.23 5.48
N LEU A 24 13.71 -2.97 4.19
CA LEU A 24 14.62 -1.91 3.76
C LEU A 24 14.09 -0.53 4.13
N GLY A 25 12.79 -0.29 3.92
CA GLY A 25 12.12 0.94 4.29
C GLY A 25 12.17 1.24 5.78
N ARG A 26 12.11 0.21 6.64
CA ARG A 26 12.22 0.35 8.10
C ARG A 26 13.58 0.88 8.55
N LYS A 27 14.67 0.55 7.85
CA LYS A 27 16.00 1.10 8.14
C LYS A 27 16.12 2.58 7.76
N ILE A 28 15.41 3.00 6.71
CA ILE A 28 15.49 4.35 6.15
C ILE A 28 14.51 5.31 6.86
N ASN A 29 13.30 4.84 7.21
CA ASN A 29 12.25 5.65 7.82
C ASN A 29 12.02 5.26 9.29
N LYS A 30 12.60 6.03 10.22
CA LYS A 30 12.21 6.03 11.65
C LYS A 30 11.07 7.01 11.95
N ARG A 31 10.41 7.53 10.92
CA ARG A 31 9.39 8.57 11.03
C ARG A 31 8.13 8.02 11.72
N PRO A 32 7.41 8.86 12.49
CA PRO A 32 6.17 8.44 13.11
C PRO A 32 5.10 8.13 12.03
N PRO A 33 4.09 7.31 12.33
CA PRO A 33 3.01 7.01 11.40
C PRO A 33 2.25 8.26 10.96
N ASP A 34 1.99 8.36 9.66
CA ASP A 34 1.18 9.43 9.07
C ASP A 34 -0.31 9.08 9.22
N TYR A 35 -0.90 9.52 10.34
CA TYR A 35 -2.32 9.28 10.67
C TYR A 35 -3.29 9.96 9.70
N TYR A 36 -2.86 11.01 9.01
CA TYR A 36 -3.66 11.65 7.97
C TYR A 36 -3.83 10.71 6.77
N ASN A 37 -2.76 10.03 6.35
CA ASN A 37 -2.86 9.02 5.30
C ASN A 37 -3.67 7.79 5.73
N PHE A 38 -3.64 7.40 7.02
CA PHE A 38 -4.53 6.34 7.51
C PHE A 38 -6.00 6.74 7.39
N PHE A 39 -6.35 7.98 7.72
CA PHE A 39 -7.70 8.49 7.53
C PHE A 39 -8.12 8.45 6.05
N ILE A 40 -7.25 8.89 5.13
CA ILE A 40 -7.49 8.82 3.68
C ILE A 40 -7.70 7.37 3.22
N PHE A 41 -6.83 6.45 3.64
CA PHE A 41 -6.99 5.03 3.30
C PHE A 41 -8.31 4.48 3.82
N GLY A 42 -8.73 4.84 5.03
CA GLY A 42 -10.02 4.46 5.57
C GLY A 42 -11.19 4.95 4.73
N ILE A 43 -11.19 6.24 4.34
CA ILE A 43 -12.24 6.81 3.47
C ILE A 43 -12.29 6.10 2.11
N ILE A 44 -11.15 5.69 1.56
CA ILE A 44 -11.12 5.00 0.27
C ILE A 44 -11.58 3.55 0.42
N TRP A 45 -11.08 2.83 1.43
CA TRP A 45 -11.22 1.38 1.53
C TRP A 45 -12.58 0.95 2.08
N VAL A 46 -13.24 1.76 2.92
CA VAL A 46 -14.58 1.45 3.42
C VAL A 46 -15.60 1.35 2.28
N PRO A 47 -15.80 2.39 1.44
CA PRO A 47 -16.74 2.30 0.31
C PRO A 47 -16.32 1.22 -0.69
N LEU A 48 -15.03 1.09 -0.99
CA LEU A 48 -14.55 0.08 -1.94
C LEU A 48 -14.87 -1.33 -1.45
N GLY A 49 -14.64 -1.62 -0.17
CA GLY A 49 -14.96 -2.91 0.43
C GLY A 49 -16.45 -3.22 0.42
N LEU A 50 -17.30 -2.22 0.66
CA LEU A 50 -18.75 -2.38 0.56
C LEU A 50 -19.20 -2.65 -0.89
N LEU A 51 -18.68 -1.88 -1.86
CA LEU A 51 -19.01 -2.06 -3.29
C LEU A 51 -18.62 -3.44 -3.81
N PHE A 52 -17.50 -3.98 -3.34
CA PHE A 52 -17.02 -5.31 -3.74
C PHE A 52 -17.52 -6.45 -2.81
N ASN A 53 -18.42 -6.17 -1.85
CA ASN A 53 -18.86 -7.12 -0.82
C ASN A 53 -17.69 -7.85 -0.12
N ASN A 54 -16.56 -7.16 0.05
CA ASN A 54 -15.35 -7.71 0.64
C ASN A 54 -15.23 -7.31 2.11
N ASN A 55 -15.56 -8.26 2.97
CA ASN A 55 -15.59 -8.06 4.43
C ASN A 55 -14.25 -7.62 5.01
N VAL A 56 -13.16 -8.22 4.53
CA VAL A 56 -11.81 -7.87 4.99
C VAL A 56 -11.48 -6.43 4.61
N LEU A 57 -11.82 -6.01 3.40
CA LEU A 57 -11.45 -4.71 2.87
C LEU A 57 -12.18 -3.56 3.59
N TRP A 58 -13.51 -3.67 3.78
CA TRP A 58 -14.24 -2.59 4.47
C TRP A 58 -13.91 -2.55 5.96
N MET A 59 -13.69 -3.70 6.62
CA MET A 59 -13.29 -3.73 8.03
C MET A 59 -11.90 -3.12 8.24
N LEU A 60 -10.94 -3.45 7.37
CA LEU A 60 -9.60 -2.86 7.42
C LEU A 60 -9.65 -1.35 7.16
N GLY A 61 -10.49 -0.93 6.20
CA GLY A 61 -10.77 0.48 5.96
C GLY A 61 -11.32 1.17 7.21
N LEU A 62 -12.24 0.53 7.93
CA LEU A 62 -12.82 1.07 9.15
C LEU A 62 -11.75 1.24 10.24
N VAL A 63 -10.85 0.28 10.40
CA VAL A 63 -9.72 0.35 11.34
C VAL A 63 -8.82 1.54 10.99
N PHE A 64 -8.46 1.72 9.72
CA PHE A 64 -7.66 2.87 9.29
C PHE A 64 -8.38 4.21 9.48
N LEU A 65 -9.68 4.25 9.21
CA LEU A 65 -10.51 5.43 9.41
C LEU A 65 -10.52 5.86 10.88
N ILE A 66 -10.79 4.90 11.79
CA ILE A 66 -10.84 5.14 13.23
C ILE A 66 -9.45 5.52 13.75
N ALA A 67 -8.40 4.79 13.37
CA ALA A 67 -7.03 5.08 13.80
C ALA A 67 -6.57 6.48 13.35
N GLY A 68 -6.95 6.87 12.13
CA GLY A 68 -6.69 8.20 11.58
C GLY A 68 -7.43 9.31 12.34
N LEU A 69 -8.74 9.15 12.58
CA LEU A 69 -9.56 10.11 13.32
C LEU A 69 -9.16 10.23 14.80
N ALA A 70 -8.86 9.12 15.45
CA ALA A 70 -8.47 9.09 16.87
C ALA A 70 -7.13 9.81 17.13
N ASN A 71 -6.28 9.97 16.10
CA ASN A 71 -5.00 10.67 16.17
C ASN A 71 -5.01 11.96 15.32
N LYS A 72 -6.17 12.62 15.20
CA LYS A 72 -6.35 13.85 14.42
C LYS A 72 -5.43 14.99 14.88
N ASP A 73 -5.12 15.04 16.17
CA ASP A 73 -4.17 15.98 16.78
C ASP A 73 -2.75 15.87 16.20
N LYS A 74 -2.38 14.71 15.66
CA LYS A 74 -1.05 14.44 15.10
C LYS A 74 -0.99 14.63 13.59
N TRP A 75 -2.09 14.98 12.93
CA TRP A 75 -2.13 15.06 11.47
C TRP A 75 -1.07 16.01 10.94
N GLU A 76 -1.02 17.26 11.39
CA GLU A 76 -0.04 18.21 10.87
C GLU A 76 1.40 17.88 11.27
N LYS A 77 1.60 17.33 12.47
CA LYS A 77 2.93 17.01 13.01
C LYS A 77 3.57 15.80 12.34
N ASN A 78 2.77 14.79 11.98
CA ASN A 78 3.25 13.55 11.40
C ASN A 78 3.07 13.48 9.87
N ARG A 79 2.39 14.47 9.27
CA ARG A 79 2.19 14.50 7.83
C ARG A 79 3.52 14.74 7.14
N ILE A 80 3.90 13.79 6.28
CA ILE A 80 5.14 13.88 5.52
C ILE A 80 4.82 14.39 4.12
N ARG A 81 5.30 15.59 3.77
CA ARG A 81 5.24 16.06 2.39
C ARG A 81 6.39 15.50 1.59
N TRP A 82 6.21 15.47 0.26
CA TRP A 82 7.27 15.04 -0.65
C TRP A 82 8.51 15.93 -0.53
N ASP A 83 8.32 17.22 -0.25
CA ASP A 83 9.41 18.19 -0.13
C ASP A 83 10.26 17.97 1.14
N ASP A 84 9.66 17.41 2.20
CA ASP A 84 10.32 17.11 3.49
C ASP A 84 11.17 15.82 3.45
N LEU A 85 11.34 15.21 2.27
CA LEU A 85 12.10 13.98 2.09
C LEU A 85 13.54 14.27 1.67
N THR A 86 14.48 13.52 2.23
CA THR A 86 15.87 13.51 1.79
C THR A 86 15.99 12.94 0.38
N ALA A 87 17.11 13.21 -0.30
CA ALA A 87 17.36 12.67 -1.63
C ALA A 87 17.32 11.13 -1.66
N GLU A 88 17.81 10.48 -0.59
CA GLU A 88 17.78 9.03 -0.43
C GLU A 88 16.36 8.48 -0.28
N GLU A 89 15.52 9.12 0.54
CA GLU A 89 14.12 8.73 0.72
C GLU A 89 13.31 8.94 -0.56
N LYS A 90 13.54 10.05 -1.27
CA LYS A 90 12.92 10.32 -2.59
C LYS A 90 13.31 9.24 -3.59
N LYS A 91 14.60 8.87 -3.65
CA LYS A 91 15.10 7.80 -4.53
C LYS A 91 14.46 6.46 -4.18
N PHE A 92 14.41 6.10 -2.90
CA PHE A 92 13.77 4.87 -2.44
C PHE A 92 12.28 4.84 -2.80
N ARG A 93 11.52 5.90 -2.52
CA ARG A 93 10.09 5.98 -2.87
C ARG A 93 9.87 5.89 -4.38
N LYS A 94 10.70 6.55 -5.20
CA LYS A 94 10.63 6.42 -6.67
C LYS A 94 10.86 5.00 -7.14
N ILE A 95 11.84 4.28 -6.56
CA ILE A 95 12.10 2.87 -6.86
C ILE A 95 10.88 2.02 -6.49
N VAL A 96 10.33 2.20 -5.29
CA VAL A 96 9.13 1.47 -4.84
C VAL A 96 7.95 1.73 -5.79
N ILE A 97 7.67 2.99 -6.12
CA ILE A 97 6.60 3.35 -7.08
C ILE A 97 6.86 2.73 -8.45
N GLY A 98 8.10 2.78 -8.94
CA GLY A 98 8.49 2.18 -10.22
C GLY A 98 8.26 0.67 -10.25
N ILE A 99 8.68 -0.04 -9.20
CA ILE A 99 8.46 -1.49 -9.04
C ILE A 99 6.96 -1.80 -9.00
N LEU A 100 6.18 -1.08 -8.19
CA LEU A 100 4.74 -1.31 -8.09
C LEU A 100 4.02 -1.07 -9.43
N THR A 101 4.41 0.00 -10.14
CA THR A 101 3.86 0.32 -11.46
C THR A 101 4.20 -0.76 -12.48
N LEU A 102 5.46 -1.22 -12.51
CA LEU A 102 5.90 -2.28 -13.40
C LEU A 102 5.15 -3.58 -13.13
N THR A 103 5.02 -3.97 -11.86
CA THR A 103 4.25 -5.15 -11.45
C THR A 103 2.79 -5.06 -11.90
N LEU A 104 2.16 -3.90 -11.75
CA LEU A 104 0.79 -3.66 -12.22
C LEU A 104 0.69 -3.88 -13.74
N LEU A 105 1.61 -3.28 -14.51
CA LEU A 105 1.62 -3.41 -15.98
C LEU A 105 1.81 -4.86 -16.44
N ILE A 106 2.72 -5.60 -15.79
CA ILE A 106 2.92 -7.03 -16.07
C ILE A 106 1.64 -7.81 -15.76
N GLY A 107 0.97 -7.52 -14.63
CA GLY A 107 -0.29 -8.16 -14.26
C GLY A 107 -1.40 -7.90 -15.27
N VAL A 108 -1.54 -6.67 -15.74
CA VAL A 108 -2.52 -6.30 -16.78
C VAL A 108 -2.19 -7.00 -18.11
N ALA A 109 -0.93 -7.00 -18.53
CA ALA A 109 -0.50 -7.67 -19.76
C ALA A 109 -0.76 -9.19 -19.70
N ALA A 110 -0.45 -9.83 -18.58
CA ALA A 110 -0.71 -11.25 -18.36
C ALA A 110 -2.21 -11.56 -18.38
N PHE A 111 -3.04 -10.69 -17.79
CA PHE A 111 -4.50 -10.84 -17.86
C PHE A 111 -4.98 -10.84 -19.31
N TYR A 112 -4.59 -9.85 -20.12
CA TYR A 112 -4.98 -9.76 -21.54
C TYR A 112 -4.44 -10.90 -22.42
N MET A 113 -3.29 -11.48 -22.09
CA MET A 113 -2.75 -12.63 -22.83
C MET A 113 -3.43 -13.96 -22.48
N LEU A 114 -4.02 -14.06 -21.29
CA LEU A 114 -4.66 -15.28 -20.78
C LEU A 114 -6.20 -15.25 -20.89
N SER A 115 -6.79 -14.08 -21.13
CA SER A 115 -8.22 -13.86 -21.39
C SER A 115 -8.53 -13.94 -22.88
#